data_AF-A0A939R6I7-F1
#
_entry.id   AF-A0A939R6I7-F1
#
_cell.length_a   1.000
_cell.length_b   1.000
_cell.length_c   1.000
_cell.angle_alpha   90.00
_cell.angle_beta   90.00
_cell.angle_gamma   90.00
#
_symmetry.space_group_name_H-M   'P 1'
#
loop_
_entity.id
_entity.type
_entity.pdbx_description
1 polymer ?
#
loop_
_entity_poly.entity_id
_entity_poly.type
_entity_poly.pdbx_seq_one_letter_code
_entity_poly.pdbx_strand_id
1 'polypeptide(L)'
;MQERVARATLGRLPDYLQYVRSIETETISATRIANALGLGEVQVRKDLAAVCGSGRPKIGYETAALIRDLEDMLGVRTCAGAVIIGAGKLGLALLGYKGFKEYGIEIKAAFDKNDEKCGKGSDGLNVYPLKDCSRFCHENGIKLAILTVPASAAQETCDMLVAAGIRGILNFAPCKLKVREGVTVRQENLALSLAHLNIITDEG
;
A
#
# COMPACT_ATOMS: atom_id res chain seq x y z
N MET A 1 1.33 -7.80 -26.01
CA MET A 1 2.20 -6.90 -25.23
C MET A 1 1.27 -5.99 -24.44
N GLN A 2 0.99 -6.33 -23.17
CA GLN A 2 0.12 -5.50 -22.33
C GLN A 2 0.78 -4.13 -22.15
N GLU A 3 0.08 -3.06 -22.52
CA GLU A 3 0.50 -1.71 -22.17
C GLU A 3 0.66 -1.65 -20.66
N ARG A 4 1.88 -1.39 -20.19
CA ARG A 4 2.15 -1.18 -18.77
C ARG A 4 1.31 0.01 -18.31
N VAL A 5 0.27 -0.25 -17.52
CA VAL A 5 -0.54 0.78 -16.88
C VAL A 5 0.40 1.79 -16.20
N ALA A 6 0.20 3.08 -16.49
CA ALA A 6 1.08 4.13 -16.01
C ALA A 6 1.11 4.15 -14.46
N ARG A 7 2.26 4.47 -13.87
CA ARG A 7 2.39 4.57 -12.39
C ARG A 7 1.38 5.53 -11.77
N ALA A 8 1.08 6.62 -12.46
CA ALA A 8 0.07 7.59 -12.00
C ALA A 8 -1.33 6.95 -11.95
N THR A 9 -1.66 6.10 -12.93
CA THR A 9 -2.93 5.35 -12.96
C THR A 9 -2.98 4.35 -11.80
N LEU A 10 -1.92 3.57 -11.60
CA LEU A 10 -1.82 2.62 -10.46
C LEU A 10 -2.07 3.29 -9.10
N GLY A 11 -1.59 4.53 -8.93
CA GLY A 11 -1.81 5.29 -7.70
C GLY A 11 -3.26 5.70 -7.45
N ARG A 12 -4.11 5.78 -8.49
CA ARG A 12 -5.53 6.17 -8.38
C ARG A 12 -6.50 4.99 -8.31
N LEU A 13 -6.06 3.79 -8.73
CA LEU A 13 -6.92 2.60 -8.72
C LEU A 13 -7.49 2.25 -7.32
N PRO A 14 -6.76 2.43 -6.20
CA PRO A 14 -7.32 2.20 -4.87
C PRO A 14 -8.54 3.07 -4.59
N ASP A 15 -8.51 4.35 -4.96
CA ASP A 15 -9.61 5.29 -4.76
C ASP A 15 -10.84 4.90 -5.62
N TYR A 16 -10.60 4.46 -6.87
CA TYR A 16 -11.66 3.93 -7.73
C TYR A 16 -12.30 2.69 -7.10
N LEU A 17 -11.49 1.73 -6.65
CA LEU A 17 -11.99 0.50 -6.04
C LEU A 17 -12.79 0.81 -4.77
N GLN A 18 -12.29 1.70 -3.91
CA GLN A 18 -12.99 2.09 -2.67
C GLN A 18 -14.36 2.72 -2.99
N TYR A 19 -14.41 3.66 -3.94
CA TYR A 19 -15.66 4.31 -4.32
C TYR A 19 -16.66 3.34 -4.98
N VAL A 20 -16.19 2.47 -5.87
CA VAL A 20 -17.06 1.51 -6.56
C VAL A 20 -17.58 0.43 -5.59
N ARG A 21 -16.80 0.06 -4.56
CA ARG A 21 -17.27 -0.82 -3.48
C ARG A 21 -18.30 -0.16 -2.55
N SER A 22 -18.28 1.17 -2.42
CA SER A 22 -19.16 1.88 -1.49
C SER A 22 -20.55 2.17 -2.06
N ILE A 23 -20.84 1.75 -3.29
CA ILE A 23 -22.10 2.03 -3.98
C ILE A 23 -22.83 0.74 -4.34
N GLU A 24 -24.14 0.75 -4.19
CA GLU A 24 -25.01 -0.36 -4.62
C GLU A 24 -25.65 0.02 -5.95
N THR A 25 -25.04 -0.39 -7.06
CA THR A 25 -25.59 -0.18 -8.41
C THR A 25 -25.07 -1.24 -9.37
N GLU A 26 -25.88 -1.67 -10.34
CA GLU A 26 -25.47 -2.65 -11.35
C GLU A 26 -24.45 -2.07 -12.34
N THR A 27 -24.52 -0.77 -12.61
CA THR A 27 -23.64 -0.11 -13.57
C THR A 27 -23.19 1.26 -13.11
N ILE A 28 -21.96 1.63 -13.46
CA ILE A 28 -21.37 2.93 -13.12
C ILE A 28 -20.65 3.57 -14.31
N SER A 29 -20.87 4.87 -14.52
CA SER A 29 -20.15 5.65 -15.53
C SER A 29 -18.83 6.22 -14.99
N ALA A 30 -17.84 6.40 -15.88
CA ALA A 30 -16.59 7.10 -15.55
C ALA A 30 -16.85 8.55 -15.07
N THR A 31 -17.90 9.20 -15.59
CA THR A 31 -18.34 10.53 -15.16
C THR A 31 -18.75 10.56 -13.70
N ARG A 32 -19.50 9.55 -13.26
CA ARG A 32 -19.93 9.45 -11.86
C ARG A 32 -18.74 9.24 -10.93
N ILE A 33 -17.80 8.38 -11.30
CA ILE A 33 -16.55 8.16 -10.56
C ILE A 33 -15.72 9.44 -10.49
N ALA A 34 -15.55 10.13 -11.63
CA ALA A 34 -14.81 11.37 -11.73
C ALA A 34 -15.38 12.46 -10.81
N ASN A 35 -16.70 12.67 -10.85
CA ASN A 35 -17.37 13.67 -10.03
C ASN A 35 -17.24 13.36 -8.53
N ALA A 36 -17.42 12.08 -8.14
CA ALA A 36 -17.36 11.68 -6.74
C ALA A 36 -15.96 11.83 -6.14
N LEU A 37 -14.91 11.67 -6.95
CA LEU A 37 -13.52 11.75 -6.52
C LEU A 37 -12.86 13.10 -6.82
N GLY A 38 -13.60 14.05 -7.41
CA GLY A 38 -13.05 15.36 -7.81
C GLY A 38 -11.97 15.25 -8.90
N LEU A 39 -12.05 14.23 -9.76
CA LEU A 39 -11.07 13.95 -10.82
C LEU A 39 -11.59 14.36 -12.20
N GLY A 40 -10.66 14.54 -13.14
CA GLY A 40 -11.01 14.82 -14.54
C GLY A 40 -11.63 13.60 -15.23
N GLU A 41 -12.79 13.77 -15.87
CA GLU A 41 -13.54 12.68 -16.52
C GLU A 41 -12.72 11.96 -17.62
N VAL A 42 -11.96 12.72 -18.41
CA VAL A 42 -11.07 12.16 -19.44
C VAL A 42 -9.97 11.30 -18.81
N GLN A 43 -9.45 11.69 -17.64
CA GLN A 43 -8.44 10.94 -16.91
C GLN A 43 -9.01 9.60 -16.42
N VAL A 44 -10.18 9.64 -15.76
CA VAL A 44 -10.85 8.43 -15.25
C VAL A 44 -11.19 7.47 -16.39
N ARG A 45 -11.71 7.98 -17.52
CA ARG A 45 -11.99 7.12 -18.69
C ARG A 45 -10.74 6.41 -19.21
N LYS A 46 -9.61 7.11 -19.33
CA LYS A 46 -8.34 6.52 -19.78
C LYS A 46 -7.81 5.50 -18.79
N ASP A 47 -7.88 5.81 -17.50
CA ASP A 47 -7.43 4.91 -16.44
C ASP A 47 -8.23 3.62 -16.41
N LEU A 48 -9.56 3.71 -16.44
CA LEU A 48 -10.43 2.53 -16.49
C LEU A 48 -10.23 1.75 -17.79
N ALA A 49 -10.14 2.42 -18.94
CA ALA A 49 -9.89 1.76 -20.21
C ALA A 49 -8.58 0.96 -20.24
N ALA A 50 -7.54 1.44 -19.55
CA ALA A 50 -6.26 0.73 -19.43
C ALA A 50 -6.34 -0.51 -18.52
N VAL A 51 -7.35 -0.62 -17.65
CA VAL A 51 -7.49 -1.71 -16.67
C VAL A 51 -8.56 -2.73 -17.08
N CYS A 52 -9.76 -2.27 -17.42
CA CYS A 52 -10.93 -3.10 -17.71
C CYS A 52 -11.44 -2.97 -19.15
N GLY A 53 -10.72 -2.23 -20.00
CA GLY A 53 -11.14 -1.93 -21.37
C GLY A 53 -12.22 -0.86 -21.44
N SER A 54 -12.71 -0.59 -22.65
CA SER A 54 -13.73 0.45 -22.86
C SER A 54 -15.08 0.04 -22.26
N GLY A 55 -15.64 0.89 -21.39
CA GLY A 55 -17.01 0.73 -20.90
C GLY A 55 -18.05 0.77 -22.02
N ARG A 56 -19.28 0.33 -21.72
CA ARG A 56 -20.38 0.32 -22.70
C ARG A 56 -20.89 1.75 -22.94
N PRO A 57 -21.01 2.21 -24.20
CA PRO A 57 -21.54 3.54 -24.50
C PRO A 57 -22.90 3.76 -23.82
N LYS A 58 -23.08 4.93 -23.19
CA LYS A 58 -24.29 5.35 -22.44
C LYS A 58 -24.65 4.54 -21.19
N ILE A 59 -24.00 3.40 -20.95
CA ILE A 59 -24.28 2.50 -19.81
C ILE A 59 -23.15 2.60 -18.77
N GLY A 60 -21.89 2.67 -19.22
CA GLY A 60 -20.72 2.62 -18.35
C GLY A 60 -20.22 1.20 -18.15
N TYR A 61 -19.70 0.92 -16.95
CA TYR A 61 -19.11 -0.35 -16.56
C TYR A 61 -20.10 -1.14 -15.71
N GLU A 62 -20.12 -2.45 -15.86
CA GLU A 62 -20.81 -3.34 -14.91
C GLU A 62 -20.02 -3.33 -13.61
N THR A 63 -20.67 -2.99 -12.51
CA THR A 63 -20.00 -2.70 -11.23
C THR A 63 -19.22 -3.90 -10.70
N ALA A 64 -19.78 -5.10 -10.74
CA ALA A 64 -19.11 -6.30 -10.26
C ALA A 64 -17.90 -6.66 -11.12
N ALA A 65 -17.99 -6.54 -12.45
CA ALA A 65 -16.86 -6.72 -13.36
C ALA A 65 -15.76 -5.69 -13.10
N LEU A 66 -16.13 -4.42 -12.95
CA LEU A 66 -15.17 -3.35 -12.66
C LEU A 66 -14.42 -3.59 -11.35
N ILE A 67 -15.13 -4.02 -10.29
CA ILE A 67 -14.51 -4.39 -9.02
C ILE A 67 -13.50 -5.51 -9.22
N ARG A 68 -13.87 -6.58 -9.95
CA ARG A 68 -12.97 -7.72 -10.22
C ARG A 68 -11.71 -7.26 -10.95
N ASP A 69 -11.85 -6.48 -12.02
CA ASP A 69 -10.71 -6.03 -12.82
C ASP A 69 -9.78 -5.11 -12.03
N LEU A 70 -10.34 -4.22 -11.20
CA LEU A 70 -9.56 -3.36 -10.30
C LEU A 70 -8.83 -4.17 -9.21
N GLU A 71 -9.49 -5.17 -8.62
CA GLU A 71 -8.89 -6.07 -7.63
C GLU A 71 -7.74 -6.89 -8.23
N ASP A 72 -7.92 -7.40 -9.44
CA ASP A 72 -6.91 -8.18 -10.15
C ASP A 72 -5.70 -7.31 -10.49
N MET A 73 -5.93 -6.08 -10.97
CA MET A 73 -4.87 -5.13 -11.29
C MET A 73 -4.09 -4.67 -10.05
N LEU A 74 -4.78 -4.49 -8.92
CA LEU A 74 -4.16 -4.14 -7.64
C LEU A 74 -3.53 -5.34 -6.92
N GLY A 75 -3.69 -6.56 -7.45
CA GLY A 75 -3.16 -7.78 -6.83
C GLY A 75 -3.89 -8.18 -5.54
N VAL A 76 -5.10 -7.67 -5.30
CA VAL A 76 -5.90 -7.93 -4.09
C VAL A 76 -6.12 -9.42 -3.89
N ARG A 77 -6.28 -10.18 -4.98
CA ARG A 77 -6.48 -11.65 -4.95
C ARG A 77 -5.22 -12.46 -4.69
N THR A 78 -4.04 -11.88 -4.88
CA THR A 78 -2.77 -12.60 -4.73
C THR A 78 -2.26 -12.68 -3.29
N CYS A 79 -2.89 -11.94 -2.37
CA CYS A 79 -2.57 -11.93 -0.93
C CYS A 79 -1.06 -11.81 -0.65
N ALA A 80 -0.50 -10.64 -0.94
CA ALA A 80 0.91 -10.36 -0.72
C ALA A 80 1.25 -10.29 0.78
N GLY A 81 2.28 -11.03 1.20
CA GLY A 81 2.82 -10.94 2.55
C GLY A 81 3.70 -9.71 2.74
N ALA A 82 3.56 -9.05 3.88
CA ALA A 82 4.39 -7.93 4.32
C ALA A 82 4.86 -8.10 5.77
N VAL A 83 5.97 -7.44 6.12
CA VAL A 83 6.51 -7.40 7.48
C VAL A 83 6.71 -5.96 7.95
N ILE A 84 6.72 -5.75 9.27
CA ILE A 84 7.00 -4.44 9.89
C ILE A 84 8.34 -4.52 10.61
N ILE A 85 9.22 -3.54 10.40
CA ILE A 85 10.46 -3.41 11.17
C ILE A 85 10.40 -2.19 12.09
N GLY A 86 10.57 -2.44 13.39
CA GLY A 86 10.43 -1.48 14.46
C GLY A 86 9.05 -1.59 15.12
N ALA A 87 8.92 -2.42 16.16
CA ALA A 87 7.72 -2.55 16.98
C ALA A 87 7.63 -1.41 18.02
N GLY A 88 7.77 -0.16 17.57
CA GLY A 88 7.41 1.02 18.35
C GLY A 88 5.89 1.25 18.33
N LYS A 89 5.44 2.38 18.88
CA LYS A 89 4.01 2.75 18.89
C LYS A 89 3.37 2.68 17.48
N LEU A 90 4.04 3.27 16.49
CA LEU A 90 3.55 3.26 15.11
C LEU A 90 3.55 1.86 14.49
N GLY A 91 4.65 1.10 14.63
CA GLY A 91 4.75 -0.25 14.10
C GLY A 91 3.70 -1.19 14.66
N LEU A 92 3.43 -1.11 15.97
CA LEU A 92 2.36 -1.89 16.62
C LEU A 92 0.96 -1.46 16.16
N ALA A 93 0.72 -0.16 16.00
CA ALA A 93 -0.55 0.34 15.46
C ALA A 93 -0.81 -0.18 14.03
N LEU A 94 0.23 -0.18 13.18
CA LEU A 94 0.15 -0.71 11.82
C LEU A 94 -0.01 -2.24 11.79
N LEU A 95 0.55 -2.95 12.77
CA LEU A 95 0.41 -4.40 12.89
C LEU A 95 -1.05 -4.84 13.15
N GLY A 96 -1.80 -4.03 13.90
CA GLY A 96 -3.23 -4.24 14.15
C GLY A 96 -4.17 -3.66 13.09
N TYR A 97 -3.65 -2.92 12.10
CA TYR A 97 -4.46 -2.20 11.13
C TYR A 97 -5.04 -3.15 10.06
N LYS A 98 -6.36 -3.27 10.02
CA LYS A 98 -7.07 -4.18 9.09
C LYS A 98 -7.12 -3.68 7.64
N GLY A 99 -6.91 -2.39 7.40
CA GLY A 99 -7.05 -1.79 6.07
C GLY A 99 -6.10 -2.37 5.01
N PHE A 100 -4.95 -2.91 5.40
CA PHE A 100 -4.05 -3.60 4.45
C PHE A 100 -4.71 -4.81 3.77
N LYS A 101 -5.55 -5.55 4.51
CA LYS A 101 -6.22 -6.75 3.99
C LYS A 101 -7.22 -6.43 2.90
N GLU A 102 -7.82 -5.22 2.93
CA GLU A 102 -8.77 -4.75 1.91
C GLU A 102 -8.13 -4.60 0.52
N TYR A 103 -6.79 -4.47 0.50
CA TYR A 103 -5.95 -4.39 -0.69
C TYR A 103 -5.12 -5.66 -0.91
N GLY A 104 -5.47 -6.77 -0.27
CA GLY A 104 -4.76 -8.05 -0.43
C GLY A 104 -3.36 -8.05 0.15
N ILE A 105 -3.07 -7.19 1.13
CA ILE A 105 -1.79 -7.17 1.84
C ILE A 105 -1.99 -7.71 3.25
N GLU A 106 -1.25 -8.75 3.60
CA GLU A 106 -1.29 -9.34 4.93
C GLU A 106 0.01 -9.06 5.69
N ILE A 107 -0.10 -8.34 6.81
CA ILE A 107 1.04 -8.17 7.72
C ILE A 107 1.25 -9.48 8.48
N LYS A 108 2.31 -10.21 8.15
CA LYS A 108 2.60 -11.54 8.69
C LYS A 108 3.31 -11.49 10.04
N ALA A 109 4.13 -10.48 10.25
CA ALA A 109 4.97 -10.35 11.44
C ALA A 109 5.51 -8.93 11.61
N ALA A 110 5.84 -8.58 12.85
CA ALA A 110 6.71 -7.45 13.16
C ALA A 110 8.04 -7.92 13.75
N PHE A 111 9.08 -7.11 13.58
CA PHE A 111 10.42 -7.38 14.08
C PHE A 111 10.98 -6.17 14.85
N ASP A 112 11.66 -6.41 15.96
CA ASP A 112 12.35 -5.37 16.72
C ASP A 112 13.69 -5.90 17.25
N LYS A 113 14.63 -4.99 17.51
CA LYS A 113 15.92 -5.33 18.13
C LYS A 113 15.83 -5.44 19.65
N ASN A 114 14.79 -4.86 20.25
CA ASN A 114 14.55 -4.99 21.68
C ASN A 114 13.80 -6.30 21.95
N ASP A 115 14.52 -7.28 22.51
CA ASP A 115 13.98 -8.59 22.86
C ASP A 115 12.83 -8.52 23.89
N GLU A 116 12.75 -7.47 24.72
CA GLU A 116 11.64 -7.27 25.67
C GLU A 116 10.29 -7.03 24.97
N LYS A 117 10.34 -6.56 23.72
CA LYS A 117 9.14 -6.38 22.90
C LYS A 117 8.75 -7.63 22.13
N CYS A 118 9.61 -8.65 22.12
CA CYS A 118 9.39 -9.87 21.37
C CYS A 118 8.48 -10.81 22.16
N GLY A 119 7.58 -11.48 21.45
CA GLY A 119 6.57 -12.36 22.04
C GLY A 119 5.21 -12.23 21.37
N LYS A 120 4.28 -13.07 21.85
CA LYS A 120 2.87 -13.00 21.46
C LYS A 120 2.20 -11.87 22.25
N GLY A 121 1.73 -10.84 21.56
CA GLY A 121 0.79 -9.88 22.16
C GLY A 121 -0.56 -10.55 22.46
N SER A 122 -1.33 -9.95 23.38
CA SER A 122 -2.71 -10.37 23.72
C SER A 122 -3.63 -10.46 22.50
N ASP A 123 -3.32 -9.69 21.45
CA ASP A 123 -4.16 -9.50 20.28
C ASP A 123 -3.79 -10.46 19.13
N GLY A 124 -2.95 -11.47 19.40
CA GLY A 124 -2.46 -12.43 18.40
C GLY A 124 -1.37 -11.87 17.46
N LEU A 125 -0.90 -10.66 17.72
CA LEU A 125 0.15 -9.99 16.97
C LEU A 125 1.52 -10.51 17.42
N ASN A 126 2.28 -11.10 16.49
CA ASN A 126 3.59 -11.69 16.78
C ASN A 126 4.72 -10.69 16.47
N VAL A 127 5.49 -10.35 17.50
CA VAL A 127 6.75 -9.61 17.37
C VAL A 127 7.91 -10.58 17.57
N TYR A 128 8.84 -10.60 16.61
CA TYR A 128 10.01 -11.48 16.62
C TYR A 128 11.32 -10.69 16.73
N PRO A 129 12.41 -11.35 17.18
CA PRO A 129 13.73 -10.74 17.15
C PRO A 129 14.17 -10.37 15.73
N LEU A 130 14.75 -9.18 15.55
CA LEU A 130 15.18 -8.68 14.25
C LEU A 130 16.12 -9.63 13.50
N LYS A 131 16.97 -10.37 14.23
CA LYS A 131 17.88 -11.38 13.67
C LYS A 131 17.18 -12.49 12.87
N ASP A 132 15.91 -12.78 13.16
CA ASP A 132 15.14 -13.82 12.49
C ASP A 132 14.44 -13.30 11.22
N CYS A 133 14.44 -11.98 10.98
CA CYS A 133 13.72 -11.32 9.89
C CYS A 133 14.13 -11.85 8.51
N SER A 134 15.43 -11.95 8.24
CA SER A 134 15.92 -12.37 6.92
C SER A 134 15.49 -13.79 6.57
N ARG A 135 15.60 -14.73 7.54
CA ARG A 135 15.13 -16.12 7.38
C ARG A 135 13.62 -16.15 7.16
N PHE A 136 12.86 -15.46 7.99
CA PHE A 136 11.40 -15.40 7.89
C PHE A 136 10.94 -14.88 6.52
N CYS A 137 11.56 -13.79 6.04
CA CYS A 137 11.22 -13.21 4.74
C CYS A 137 11.47 -14.19 3.59
N HIS A 138 12.56 -14.95 3.65
CA HIS A 138 12.89 -15.95 2.63
C HIS A 138 11.89 -17.12 2.65
N GLU A 139 11.67 -17.73 3.82
CA GLU A 139 10.79 -18.89 3.98
C GLU A 139 9.34 -18.60 3.63
N ASN A 140 8.86 -17.38 3.88
CA ASN A 140 7.49 -16.96 3.63
C ASN A 140 7.31 -16.19 2.32
N GLY A 141 8.37 -16.08 1.50
CA GLY A 141 8.31 -15.39 0.20
C GLY A 141 7.94 -13.89 0.29
N ILE A 142 8.25 -13.23 1.41
CA ILE A 142 7.87 -11.83 1.65
C ILE A 142 8.61 -10.90 0.68
N LYS A 143 7.87 -9.96 0.07
CA LYS A 143 8.42 -8.95 -0.85
C LYS A 143 8.23 -7.51 -0.41
N LEU A 144 7.39 -7.28 0.59
CA LEU A 144 7.01 -5.97 1.08
C LEU A 144 7.43 -5.80 2.55
N ALA A 145 7.91 -4.61 2.90
CA ALA A 145 8.22 -4.24 4.28
C ALA A 145 7.75 -2.82 4.60
N ILE A 146 7.36 -2.61 5.85
CA ILE A 146 7.11 -1.28 6.42
C ILE A 146 8.25 -0.98 7.39
N LEU A 147 8.89 0.17 7.24
CA LEU A 147 10.03 0.59 8.05
C LEU A 147 9.59 1.70 9.01
N THR A 148 9.52 1.39 10.31
CA THR A 148 9.12 2.30 11.40
C THR A 148 10.22 2.45 12.46
N VAL A 149 11.48 2.36 12.05
CA VAL A 149 12.66 2.52 12.92
C VAL A 149 13.13 3.99 12.98
N PRO A 150 13.93 4.37 14.00
CA PRO A 150 14.59 5.68 14.02
C PRO A 150 15.51 5.89 12.80
N ALA A 151 15.73 7.15 12.41
CA ALA A 151 16.56 7.49 11.25
C ALA A 151 17.97 6.88 11.29
N SER A 152 18.57 6.78 12.48
CA SER A 152 19.91 6.21 12.68
C SER A 152 20.02 4.73 12.31
N ALA A 153 18.91 3.97 12.37
CA ALA A 153 18.88 2.54 12.05
C ALA A 153 18.27 2.23 10.67
N ALA A 154 17.70 3.23 10.00
CA ALA A 154 16.84 3.03 8.84
C ALA A 154 17.60 2.51 7.60
N GLN A 155 18.78 3.07 7.30
CA GLN A 155 19.56 2.65 6.14
C GLN A 155 20.09 1.22 6.29
N GLU A 156 20.68 0.89 7.44
CA GLU A 156 21.19 -0.46 7.73
C GLU A 156 20.07 -1.50 7.65
N THR A 157 18.91 -1.18 8.23
CA THR A 157 17.73 -2.06 8.16
C THR A 157 17.23 -2.21 6.72
N CYS A 158 17.22 -1.14 5.93
CA CYS A 158 16.87 -1.18 4.51
C CYS A 158 17.79 -2.12 3.73
N ASP A 159 19.11 -2.00 3.91
CA ASP A 159 20.09 -2.83 3.22
C ASP A 159 19.92 -4.31 3.58
N MET A 160 19.67 -4.62 4.86
CA MET A 160 19.34 -5.97 5.34
C MET A 160 18.07 -6.52 4.68
N LEU A 161 16.99 -5.73 4.60
CA LEU A 161 15.73 -6.14 3.96
C LEU A 161 15.92 -6.41 2.47
N VAL A 162 16.66 -5.56 1.77
CA VAL A 162 16.95 -5.73 0.34
C VAL A 162 17.74 -7.03 0.10
N ALA A 163 18.73 -7.31 0.95
CA ALA A 163 19.48 -8.57 0.92
C ALA A 163 18.60 -9.80 1.22
N ALA A 164 17.60 -9.66 2.08
CA ALA A 164 16.60 -10.70 2.37
C ALA A 164 15.57 -10.92 1.24
N GLY A 165 15.64 -10.15 0.15
CA GLY A 165 14.77 -10.33 -1.01
C GLY A 165 13.54 -9.42 -1.04
N ILE A 166 13.44 -8.45 -0.12
CA ILE A 166 12.40 -7.40 -0.15
C ILE A 166 12.61 -6.52 -1.39
N ARG A 167 11.49 -6.10 -2.00
CA ARG A 167 11.46 -5.31 -3.24
C ARG A 167 10.61 -4.05 -3.12
N GLY A 168 9.67 -4.00 -2.17
CA GLY A 168 8.89 -2.81 -1.85
C GLY A 168 9.07 -2.43 -0.38
N ILE A 169 9.40 -1.17 -0.12
CA ILE A 169 9.55 -0.63 1.24
C ILE A 169 8.68 0.60 1.41
N LEU A 170 7.77 0.57 2.38
CA LEU A 170 7.04 1.74 2.86
C LEU A 170 7.80 2.34 4.04
N ASN A 171 8.47 3.48 3.82
CA ASN A 171 9.37 4.09 4.79
C ASN A 171 8.68 5.21 5.59
N PHE A 172 8.51 5.00 6.89
CA PHE A 172 8.11 6.03 7.85
C PHE A 172 9.29 6.62 8.64
N ALA A 173 10.50 6.08 8.48
CA ALA A 173 11.67 6.66 9.13
C ALA A 173 11.91 8.08 8.59
N PRO A 174 12.30 9.06 9.43
CA PRO A 174 12.47 10.45 9.04
C PRO A 174 13.82 10.68 8.33
N CYS A 175 14.12 9.87 7.32
CA CYS A 175 15.28 9.99 6.47
C CYS A 175 15.01 9.37 5.09
N LYS A 176 15.75 9.83 4.08
CA LYS A 176 15.68 9.28 2.73
C LYS A 176 16.60 8.06 2.63
N LEU A 177 16.03 6.91 2.26
CA LEU A 177 16.78 5.68 2.04
C LEU A 177 17.48 5.71 0.68
N LYS A 178 18.69 5.17 0.63
CA LYS A 178 19.43 4.87 -0.60
C LYS A 178 19.21 3.40 -0.94
N VAL A 179 18.72 3.12 -2.14
CA VAL A 179 18.47 1.75 -2.62
C VAL A 179 19.01 1.55 -4.02
N ARG A 180 19.36 0.30 -4.36
CA ARG A 180 19.80 -0.09 -5.70
C ARG A 180 18.61 -0.22 -6.66
N GLU A 181 18.89 -0.33 -7.95
CA GLU A 181 17.87 -0.61 -8.97
C GLU A 181 17.09 -1.89 -8.64
N GLY A 182 15.78 -1.88 -8.93
CA GLY A 182 14.88 -3.01 -8.67
C GLY A 182 14.20 -3.01 -7.29
N VAL A 183 14.50 -2.05 -6.42
CA VAL A 183 13.81 -1.83 -5.14
C VAL A 183 13.02 -0.53 -5.21
N THR A 184 11.73 -0.58 -4.86
CA THR A 184 10.86 0.59 -4.78
C THR A 184 10.70 1.01 -3.33
N VAL A 185 10.99 2.28 -3.03
CA VAL A 185 10.77 2.89 -1.73
C VAL A 185 9.71 3.96 -1.84
N ARG A 186 8.67 3.87 -1.02
CA ARG A 186 7.67 4.92 -0.84
C ARG A 186 7.91 5.59 0.51
N GLN A 187 8.21 6.88 0.50
CA GLN A 187 8.34 7.67 1.73
C GLN A 187 6.96 8.10 2.20
N GLU A 188 6.65 7.89 3.47
CA GLU A 188 5.48 8.45 4.14
C GLU A 188 5.91 9.35 5.31
N ASN A 189 5.25 10.50 5.42
CA ASN A 189 5.49 11.47 6.49
C ASN A 189 4.17 12.12 6.90
N LEU A 190 3.56 11.59 7.96
CA LEU A 190 2.28 12.07 8.47
C LEU A 190 2.33 13.53 8.91
N ALA A 191 3.47 14.00 9.43
CA ALA A 191 3.64 15.40 9.82
C ALA A 191 3.65 16.34 8.61
N LEU A 192 4.30 15.93 7.52
CA LEU A 192 4.27 16.69 6.26
C LEU A 192 2.86 16.73 5.67
N SER A 193 2.14 15.61 5.70
CA SER A 193 0.73 15.56 5.27
C SER A 193 -0.14 16.54 6.04
N LEU A 194 0.02 16.63 7.37
CA LEU A 194 -0.71 17.59 8.19
C LEU A 194 -0.28 19.04 7.94
N ALA A 195 1.02 19.29 7.75
CA ALA A 195 1.54 20.63 7.43
C ALA A 195 1.00 21.16 6.09
N HIS A 196 0.84 20.29 5.09
CA HIS A 196 0.19 20.67 3.83
C HIS A 196 -1.26 21.13 4.03
N LEU A 197 -2.00 20.48 4.94
CA LEU A 197 -3.37 20.91 5.24
C LEU A 197 -3.38 22.31 5.86
N ASN A 198 -2.44 22.63 6.76
CA ASN A 198 -2.34 23.96 7.36
C ASN A 198 -2.21 25.06 6.31
N ILE A 199 -1.39 24.84 5.28
CA ILE A 199 -1.19 25.82 4.21
C ILE A 199 -2.48 26.03 3.40
N ILE A 200 -3.16 24.94 3.06
CA ILE A 200 -4.38 25.00 2.23
C ILE A 200 -5.56 25.59 3.01
N THR A 201 -5.63 25.37 4.33
CA THR A 201 -6.70 25.96 5.16
C THR A 201 -6.52 27.44 5.44
N ASP A 202 -5.29 27.98 5.32
CA ASP A 202 -5.02 29.40 5.46
C ASP A 202 -5.31 30.22 4.18
N GLU A 203 -5.55 29.55 3.05
CA GLU A 203 -5.95 30.16 1.76
C GLU A 203 -7.48 30.21 1.56
N GLY A 204 -8.26 29.94 2.61
CA GLY A 204 -9.74 29.92 2.61
C GLY A 204 -10.39 31.11 3.32
#